data_AF-A0A5E7BQ57-F1
#
_entry.id   AF-A0A5E7BQ57-F1
#
_cell.length_a   1.000
_cell.length_b   1.000
_cell.length_c   1.000
_cell.angle_alpha   90.00
_cell.angle_beta   90.00
_cell.angle_gamma   90.00
#
_symmetry.space_group_name_H-M   'P 1'
#
loop_
_entity.id
_entity.type
_entity.pdbx_description
1 polymer ?
#
loop_
_entity_poly.entity_id
_entity_poly.type
_entity_poly.pdbx_seq_one_letter_code
_entity_poly.pdbx_strand_id
1 'polypeptide(L)'
;METDKTDEQKFLEELEEVVYSYLSKETAASFKLLRQFIMTLNEESDRGAALVAAEVLSDALGSLIKSKLVSDKKLIQVAFSTAGAFGSFSARIDHAFLQGLLPEALRKDLHLLRKIRNEFAHSTDLKSFETHSIKSRCMELNYYGIGAKNSAPRIVFQRSMGLIFRMIVLKITETQHASVPPNPETKETEEFVRRLVEGIKQTDLDLSIVFKDADLF
;
A
#
# COMPACT_ATOMS: atom_id res chain seq x y z
N MET A 1 0.07 31.98 33.37
CA MET A 1 -0.10 30.69 34.06
C MET A 1 0.39 29.63 33.09
N GLU A 2 1.71 29.51 32.99
CA GLU A 2 2.38 28.44 32.24
C GLU A 2 2.21 27.16 33.07
N THR A 3 1.09 26.47 32.87
CA THR A 3 1.06 25.05 33.22
C THR A 3 2.05 24.35 32.30
N ASP A 4 2.92 23.62 32.96
CA ASP A 4 4.23 23.18 32.54
C ASP A 4 4.16 22.30 31.29
N LYS A 5 4.73 22.77 30.16
CA LYS A 5 4.91 21.91 28.96
C LYS A 5 5.68 20.63 29.30
N THR A 6 6.48 20.65 30.38
CA THR A 6 7.24 19.52 30.88
C THR A 6 6.35 18.48 31.55
N ASP A 7 5.30 18.88 32.25
CA ASP A 7 4.35 17.96 32.90
C ASP A 7 3.46 17.23 31.88
N GLU A 8 2.98 17.94 30.85
CA GLU A 8 2.23 17.32 29.75
C GLU A 8 3.10 16.31 28.99
N GLN A 9 4.34 16.68 28.71
CA GLN A 9 5.28 15.84 27.98
C GLN A 9 5.65 14.59 28.79
N LYS A 10 5.90 14.74 30.10
CA LYS A 10 6.13 13.62 31.02
C LYS A 10 4.91 12.70 31.14
N PHE A 11 3.70 13.26 31.24
CA PHE A 11 2.46 12.48 31.25
C PHE A 11 2.29 11.67 29.96
N LEU A 12 2.59 12.26 28.81
CA LEU A 12 2.51 11.58 27.52
C LEU A 12 3.54 10.44 27.42
N GLU A 13 4.74 10.61 27.95
CA GLU A 13 5.76 9.55 28.02
C GLU A 13 5.33 8.40 28.94
N GLU A 14 4.79 8.71 30.13
CA GLU A 14 4.28 7.69 31.06
C GLU A 14 3.08 6.93 30.48
N LEU A 15 2.14 7.65 29.85
CA LEU A 15 1.00 7.04 29.16
C LEU A 15 1.45 6.14 28.01
N GLU A 16 2.50 6.55 27.29
CA GLU A 16 3.06 5.80 26.16
C GLU A 16 3.68 4.48 26.62
N GLU A 17 4.46 4.47 27.70
CA GLU A 17 5.00 3.24 28.31
C GLU A 17 3.88 2.29 28.76
N VAL A 18 2.83 2.83 29.40
CA VAL A 18 1.66 2.05 29.81
C VAL A 18 0.98 1.44 28.58
N VAL A 19 0.70 2.23 27.54
CA VAL A 19 0.05 1.75 26.32
C VAL A 19 0.90 0.65 25.67
N TYR A 20 2.21 0.84 25.51
CA TYR A 20 3.08 -0.16 24.90
C TYR A 20 3.14 -1.48 25.69
N SER A 21 3.01 -1.44 27.01
CA SER A 21 2.97 -2.64 27.84
C SER A 21 1.80 -3.59 27.52
N TYR A 22 0.71 -3.06 26.93
CA TYR A 22 -0.47 -3.85 26.53
C TYR A 22 -0.45 -4.31 25.08
N LEU A 23 0.54 -3.90 24.28
CA LEU A 23 0.59 -4.17 22.84
C LEU A 23 1.55 -5.31 22.50
N SER A 24 1.23 -6.08 21.45
CA SER A 24 2.22 -6.98 20.85
C SER A 24 3.41 -6.17 20.31
N LYS A 25 4.58 -6.80 20.15
CA LYS A 25 5.78 -6.12 19.61
C LYS A 25 5.52 -5.47 18.26
N GLU A 26 4.79 -6.17 17.37
CA GLU A 26 4.42 -5.71 16.04
C GLU A 26 3.46 -4.51 16.13
N THR A 27 2.48 -4.60 17.05
CA THR A 27 1.50 -3.53 17.25
C THR A 27 2.16 -2.28 17.82
N ALA A 28 3.08 -2.43 18.79
CA ALA A 28 3.86 -1.34 19.36
C ALA A 28 4.74 -0.65 18.31
N ALA A 29 5.44 -1.44 17.46
CA ALA A 29 6.25 -0.89 16.38
C ALA A 29 5.41 -0.08 15.38
N SER A 30 4.23 -0.60 14.99
CA SER A 30 3.30 0.13 14.10
C SER A 30 2.80 1.44 14.71
N PHE A 31 2.59 1.45 16.04
CA PHE A 31 2.11 2.62 16.77
C PHE A 31 3.19 3.69 16.90
N LYS A 32 4.45 3.31 17.12
CA LYS A 32 5.60 4.23 17.12
C LYS A 32 5.76 4.93 15.77
N LEU A 33 5.65 4.19 14.67
CA LEU A 33 5.68 4.76 13.32
C LEU A 33 4.51 5.71 13.07
N LEU A 34 3.30 5.33 13.49
CA LEU A 34 2.11 6.20 13.42
C LEU A 34 2.34 7.52 14.17
N ARG A 35 2.84 7.45 15.41
CA ARG A 35 3.11 8.63 16.25
C ARG A 35 4.10 9.56 15.57
N GLN A 36 5.22 9.02 15.09
CA GLN A 36 6.23 9.80 14.39
C GLN A 36 5.66 10.49 13.14
N PHE A 37 4.83 9.77 12.38
CA PHE A 37 4.18 10.34 11.21
C PHE A 37 3.22 11.48 11.57
N ILE A 38 2.36 11.30 12.57
CA ILE A 38 1.44 12.35 13.03
C ILE A 38 2.20 13.58 13.56
N MET A 39 3.28 13.39 14.32
CA MET A 39 4.10 14.50 14.80
C MET A 39 4.72 15.28 13.64
N THR A 40 5.28 14.57 12.65
CA THR A 40 5.80 15.20 11.43
C THR A 40 4.72 16.03 10.75
N LEU A 41 3.51 15.46 10.61
CA LEU A 41 2.38 16.21 10.05
C LEU A 41 1.90 17.35 10.94
N ASN A 42 2.19 17.41 12.24
CA ASN A 42 1.77 18.52 13.10
C ASN A 42 2.69 19.74 12.96
N GLU A 43 3.97 19.50 12.72
CA GLU A 43 4.99 20.56 12.56
C GLU A 43 4.90 21.26 11.20
N GLU A 44 4.24 20.63 10.24
CA GLU A 44 4.09 21.14 8.88
C GLU A 44 2.97 22.16 8.70
N SER A 45 3.16 23.09 7.76
CA SER A 45 2.07 23.93 7.24
C SER A 45 0.94 23.09 6.62
N ASP A 46 -0.22 23.68 6.31
CA ASP A 46 -1.32 22.99 5.59
C ASP A 46 -0.88 22.38 4.26
N ARG A 47 -0.15 23.18 3.47
CA ARG A 47 0.48 22.72 2.23
C ARG A 47 1.54 21.65 2.48
N GLY A 48 2.41 21.86 3.47
CA GLY A 48 3.48 20.95 3.84
C GLY A 48 2.95 19.58 4.25
N ALA A 49 1.95 19.53 5.11
CA ALA A 49 1.35 18.30 5.60
C ALA A 49 0.73 17.47 4.47
N ALA A 50 0.07 18.12 3.49
CA ALA A 50 -0.46 17.43 2.33
C ALA A 50 0.64 16.82 1.43
N LEU A 51 1.74 17.54 1.24
CA LEU A 51 2.88 17.07 0.44
C LEU A 51 3.62 15.93 1.14
N VAL A 52 3.94 16.11 2.42
CA VAL A 52 4.62 15.10 3.25
C VAL A 52 3.78 13.85 3.37
N ALA A 53 2.47 13.97 3.65
CA ALA A 53 1.60 12.81 3.73
C ALA A 53 1.54 12.00 2.42
N ALA A 54 1.48 12.69 1.27
CA ALA A 54 1.46 12.03 -0.03
C ALA A 54 2.76 11.27 -0.32
N GLU A 55 3.91 11.86 0.03
CA GLU A 55 5.21 11.21 -0.15
C GLU A 55 5.35 9.98 0.75
N VAL A 56 5.08 10.13 2.06
CA VAL A 56 5.17 9.04 3.04
C VAL A 56 4.22 7.89 2.68
N LEU A 57 2.98 8.20 2.29
CA LEU A 57 2.02 7.16 1.89
C LEU A 57 2.35 6.52 0.53
N SER A 58 2.93 7.28 -0.40
CA SER A 58 3.45 6.73 -1.65
C SER A 58 4.56 5.70 -1.40
N ASP A 59 5.47 5.99 -0.48
CA ASP A 59 6.56 5.08 -0.12
C ASP A 59 6.10 3.88 0.70
N ALA A 60 5.13 4.07 1.60
CA ALA A 60 4.50 2.99 2.33
C ALA A 60 3.78 2.02 1.36
N LEU A 61 3.03 2.54 0.38
CA LEU A 61 2.43 1.71 -0.68
C LEU A 61 3.50 0.99 -1.52
N GLY A 62 4.61 1.67 -1.81
CA GLY A 62 5.71 1.04 -2.54
C GLY A 62 6.30 -0.13 -1.77
N SER A 63 6.45 0.01 -0.47
CA SER A 63 6.91 -1.07 0.43
C SER A 63 5.90 -2.22 0.50
N LEU A 64 4.60 -1.91 0.56
CA LEU A 64 3.50 -2.90 0.54
C LEU A 64 3.44 -3.69 -0.76
N ILE A 65 3.59 -3.04 -1.92
CA ILE A 65 3.63 -3.75 -3.19
C ILE A 65 4.88 -4.64 -3.25
N LYS A 66 6.05 -4.12 -2.87
CA LYS A 66 7.30 -4.90 -2.86
C LYS A 66 7.22 -6.13 -1.97
N SER A 67 6.54 -6.06 -0.82
CA SER A 67 6.39 -7.21 0.08
C SER A 67 5.49 -8.31 -0.50
N LYS A 68 4.68 -8.02 -1.52
CA LYS A 68 3.85 -9.02 -2.22
C LYS A 68 4.51 -9.62 -3.45
N LEU A 69 5.35 -8.87 -4.15
CA LEU A 69 5.97 -9.31 -5.40
C LEU A 69 7.05 -10.37 -5.18
N VAL A 70 7.42 -11.08 -6.25
CA VAL A 70 8.63 -11.89 -6.29
C VAL A 70 9.84 -11.02 -5.98
N SER A 71 10.75 -11.52 -5.14
CA SER A 71 11.95 -10.80 -4.70
C SER A 71 13.04 -10.78 -5.78
N ASP A 72 12.77 -10.16 -6.92
CA ASP A 72 13.75 -9.86 -7.97
C ASP A 72 14.17 -8.38 -7.91
N LYS A 73 15.39 -8.14 -7.42
CA LYS A 73 15.91 -6.78 -7.21
C LYS A 73 15.95 -5.94 -8.50
N LYS A 74 16.31 -6.55 -9.64
CA LYS A 74 16.48 -5.82 -10.91
C LYS A 74 15.12 -5.43 -11.47
N LEU A 75 14.19 -6.37 -11.51
CA LEU A 75 12.83 -6.11 -11.99
C LEU A 75 12.09 -5.14 -11.08
N ILE A 76 12.26 -5.26 -9.75
CA ILE A 76 11.71 -4.29 -8.80
C ILE A 76 12.26 -2.89 -9.08
N GLN A 77 13.57 -2.74 -9.30
CA GLN A 77 14.14 -1.42 -9.60
C GLN A 77 13.55 -0.80 -10.86
N VAL A 78 13.40 -1.58 -11.94
CA VAL A 78 12.80 -1.11 -13.20
C VAL A 78 11.32 -0.76 -13.00
N ALA A 79 10.56 -1.61 -12.32
CA ALA A 79 9.13 -1.42 -12.10
C ALA A 79 8.83 -0.17 -11.24
N PHE A 80 9.71 0.19 -10.30
CA PHE A 80 9.58 1.36 -9.44
C PHE A 80 10.29 2.62 -9.96
N SER A 81 10.91 2.56 -11.15
CA SER A 81 11.44 3.75 -11.82
C SER A 81 10.32 4.74 -12.17
N THR A 82 10.65 6.00 -12.43
CA THR A 82 9.66 7.05 -12.77
C THR A 82 8.76 6.66 -13.96
N ALA A 83 9.29 5.95 -14.95
CA ALA A 83 8.56 5.47 -16.12
C ALA A 83 8.04 4.03 -15.97
N GLY A 84 8.27 3.39 -14.81
CA GLY A 84 7.89 2.02 -14.52
C GLY A 84 6.42 1.88 -14.06
N ALA A 85 5.96 0.63 -13.98
CA ALA A 85 4.58 0.28 -13.61
C ALA A 85 4.14 0.84 -12.24
N PHE A 86 5.08 1.05 -11.31
CA PHE A 86 4.82 1.59 -9.96
C PHE A 86 5.50 2.96 -9.75
N GLY A 87 5.83 3.66 -10.84
CA GLY A 87 6.58 4.92 -10.82
C GLY A 87 5.81 6.12 -10.28
N SER A 88 4.48 6.12 -10.37
CA SER A 88 3.63 7.21 -9.90
C SER A 88 2.82 6.82 -8.67
N PHE A 89 2.47 7.82 -7.85
CA PHE A 89 1.62 7.61 -6.67
C PHE A 89 0.25 6.99 -7.05
N SER A 90 -0.38 7.47 -8.13
CA SER A 90 -1.63 6.86 -8.64
C SER A 90 -1.46 5.41 -9.03
N ALA A 91 -0.39 5.07 -9.74
CA ALA A 91 -0.14 3.69 -10.15
C ALA A 91 0.06 2.77 -8.92
N ARG A 92 0.78 3.23 -7.89
CA ARG A 92 0.92 2.48 -6.63
C ARG A 92 -0.44 2.25 -5.95
N ILE A 93 -1.31 3.26 -5.90
CA ILE A 93 -2.66 3.12 -5.33
C ILE A 93 -3.46 2.05 -6.07
N ASP A 94 -3.53 2.16 -7.39
CA ASP A 94 -4.35 1.26 -8.21
C ASP A 94 -3.80 -0.17 -8.23
N HIS A 95 -2.49 -0.34 -8.32
CA HIS A 95 -1.87 -1.66 -8.30
C HIS A 95 -1.95 -2.35 -6.94
N ALA A 96 -1.85 -1.62 -5.84
CA ALA A 96 -2.05 -2.19 -4.51
C ALA A 96 -3.51 -2.69 -4.35
N PHE A 97 -4.48 -1.94 -4.86
CA PHE A 97 -5.88 -2.38 -4.89
C PHE A 97 -6.09 -3.61 -5.78
N LEU A 98 -5.55 -3.61 -7.01
CA LEU A 98 -5.67 -4.75 -7.93
C LEU A 98 -5.05 -6.04 -7.39
N GLN A 99 -4.02 -5.93 -6.55
CA GLN A 99 -3.40 -7.07 -5.87
C GLN A 99 -4.15 -7.52 -4.60
N GLY A 100 -5.30 -6.89 -4.27
CA GLY A 100 -6.08 -7.18 -3.08
C GLY A 100 -5.43 -6.72 -1.77
N LEU A 101 -4.46 -5.78 -1.84
CA LEU A 101 -3.73 -5.28 -0.67
C LEU A 101 -4.47 -4.13 0.03
N LEU A 102 -5.42 -3.49 -0.66
CA LEU A 102 -6.22 -2.37 -0.14
C LEU A 102 -7.71 -2.66 -0.29
N PRO A 103 -8.57 -2.29 0.69
CA PRO A 103 -10.00 -2.19 0.45
C PRO A 103 -10.33 -0.96 -0.41
N GLU A 104 -11.47 -1.01 -1.10
CA GLU A 104 -11.91 0.05 -2.04
C GLU A 104 -12.03 1.43 -1.35
N ALA A 105 -12.52 1.47 -0.11
CA ALA A 105 -12.60 2.73 0.65
C ALA A 105 -11.20 3.36 0.86
N LEU A 106 -10.17 2.52 1.09
CA LEU A 106 -8.81 3.00 1.34
C LEU A 106 -8.18 3.53 0.06
N ARG A 107 -8.43 2.85 -1.06
CA ARG A 107 -8.07 3.32 -2.40
C ARG A 107 -8.68 4.70 -2.70
N LYS A 108 -9.97 4.88 -2.42
CA LYS A 108 -10.67 6.16 -2.60
C LYS A 108 -10.02 7.28 -1.78
N ASP A 109 -9.77 7.06 -0.50
CA ASP A 109 -9.14 8.04 0.38
C ASP A 109 -7.71 8.41 -0.09
N LEU A 110 -6.92 7.44 -0.56
CA LEU A 110 -5.60 7.71 -1.13
C LEU A 110 -5.67 8.57 -2.41
N HIS A 111 -6.69 8.37 -3.25
CA HIS A 111 -6.93 9.25 -4.38
C HIS A 111 -7.44 10.64 -3.98
N LEU A 112 -8.19 10.76 -2.87
CA LEU A 112 -8.54 12.06 -2.30
C LEU A 112 -7.28 12.80 -1.83
N LEU A 113 -6.36 12.12 -1.13
CA LEU A 113 -5.04 12.67 -0.78
C LEU A 113 -4.29 13.15 -2.03
N ARG A 114 -4.23 12.32 -3.08
CA ARG A 114 -3.57 12.70 -4.35
C ARG A 114 -4.17 13.99 -4.93
N LYS A 115 -5.49 14.14 -4.90
CA LYS A 115 -6.18 15.35 -5.36
C LYS A 115 -5.85 16.56 -4.49
N ILE A 116 -5.93 16.41 -3.16
CA ILE A 116 -5.58 17.45 -2.18
C ILE A 116 -4.14 17.92 -2.40
N ARG A 117 -3.18 16.99 -2.49
CA ARG A 117 -1.75 17.30 -2.74
C ARG A 117 -1.56 18.04 -4.06
N ASN A 118 -2.19 17.58 -5.14
CA ASN A 118 -2.03 18.21 -6.45
C ASN A 118 -2.58 19.63 -6.47
N GLU A 119 -3.70 19.85 -5.78
CA GLU A 119 -4.31 21.17 -5.66
C GLU A 119 -3.40 22.15 -4.88
N PHE A 120 -2.78 21.69 -3.79
CA PHE A 120 -1.73 22.43 -3.07
C PHE A 120 -0.42 22.61 -3.86
N ALA A 121 -0.10 21.71 -4.79
CA ALA A 121 1.12 21.78 -5.58
C ALA A 121 0.99 22.76 -6.76
N HIS A 122 -0.20 22.85 -7.36
CA HIS A 122 -0.45 23.62 -8.59
C HIS A 122 -1.09 25.00 -8.36
N SER A 123 -1.49 25.33 -7.12
CA SER A 123 -1.95 26.67 -6.78
C SER A 123 -0.98 27.37 -5.84
N THR A 124 -0.48 28.52 -6.24
CA THR A 124 0.43 29.36 -5.42
C THR A 124 -0.29 30.03 -4.26
N ASP A 125 -1.60 30.21 -4.38
CA ASP A 125 -2.43 30.97 -3.43
C ASP A 125 -3.11 30.07 -2.40
N LEU A 126 -3.24 28.78 -2.70
CA LEU A 126 -3.83 27.81 -1.77
C LEU A 126 -2.82 27.40 -0.69
N LYS A 127 -3.10 27.84 0.53
CA LYS A 127 -2.24 27.59 1.70
C LYS A 127 -2.97 27.01 2.90
N SER A 128 -4.28 26.72 2.80
CA SER A 128 -5.05 26.22 3.94
C SER A 128 -6.06 25.14 3.59
N PHE A 129 -6.25 24.20 4.53
CA PHE A 129 -7.31 23.20 4.50
C PHE A 129 -8.72 23.79 4.64
N GLU A 130 -8.87 25.04 5.07
CA GLU A 130 -10.17 25.71 5.13
C GLU A 130 -10.67 26.20 3.76
N THR A 131 -9.82 26.16 2.73
CA THR A 131 -10.24 26.44 1.35
C THR A 131 -11.38 25.50 0.97
N HIS A 132 -12.48 26.05 0.44
CA HIS A 132 -13.71 25.32 0.14
C HIS A 132 -13.49 23.97 -0.57
N SER A 133 -12.67 23.94 -1.63
CA SER A 133 -12.37 22.74 -2.40
C SER A 133 -11.57 21.70 -1.60
N ILE A 134 -10.52 22.11 -0.88
CA ILE A 134 -9.72 21.23 -0.04
C ILE A 134 -10.56 20.69 1.12
N LYS A 135 -11.32 21.57 1.79
CA LYS A 135 -12.24 21.24 2.88
C LYS A 135 -13.24 20.18 2.46
N SER A 136 -13.88 20.34 1.30
CA SER A 136 -14.82 19.34 0.76
C SER A 136 -14.16 17.97 0.66
N ARG A 137 -12.95 17.90 0.08
CA ARG A 137 -12.20 16.64 -0.06
C ARG A 137 -11.83 16.01 1.28
N CYS A 138 -11.44 16.80 2.27
CA CYS A 138 -11.17 16.30 3.62
C CYS A 138 -12.42 15.66 4.25
N MET A 139 -13.60 16.25 4.03
CA MET A 139 -14.86 15.74 4.58
C MET A 139 -15.41 14.51 3.84
N GLU A 140 -14.87 14.20 2.66
CA GLU A 140 -15.16 12.97 1.90
C GLU A 140 -14.31 11.77 2.33
N LEU A 141 -13.26 11.99 3.14
CA LEU A 141 -12.43 10.90 3.66
C LEU A 141 -13.26 9.96 4.53
N ASN A 142 -12.97 8.66 4.49
CA ASN A 142 -13.72 7.62 5.21
C ASN A 142 -12.98 7.17 6.48
N TYR A 143 -11.65 7.20 6.47
CA TYR A 143 -10.83 6.66 7.56
C TYR A 143 -10.39 7.70 8.58
N TYR A 144 -11.28 8.52 9.15
CA TYR A 144 -10.90 9.56 10.14
C TYR A 144 -11.08 9.13 11.62
N GLY A 145 -11.63 7.95 11.87
CA GLY A 145 -11.90 7.41 13.21
C GLY A 145 -13.13 8.04 13.91
N ILE A 146 -13.47 7.59 15.12
CA ILE A 146 -14.66 8.09 15.82
C ILE A 146 -14.49 9.58 16.18
N GLY A 147 -15.53 10.38 15.93
CA GLY A 147 -15.65 11.77 16.35
C GLY A 147 -14.96 12.82 15.45
N ALA A 148 -14.08 12.41 14.53
CA ALA A 148 -13.32 13.39 13.75
C ALA A 148 -14.14 14.14 12.70
N LYS A 149 -15.23 13.57 12.18
CA LYS A 149 -16.05 14.21 11.10
C LYS A 149 -16.56 15.61 11.47
N ASN A 150 -16.73 15.89 12.76
CA ASN A 150 -17.19 17.18 13.27
C ASN A 150 -16.03 18.12 13.66
N SER A 151 -14.78 17.75 13.38
CA SER A 151 -13.58 18.52 13.69
C SER A 151 -13.17 19.41 12.51
N ALA A 152 -12.18 20.28 12.74
CA ALA A 152 -11.58 21.08 11.68
C ALA A 152 -11.01 20.19 10.54
N PRO A 153 -11.02 20.65 9.27
CA PRO A 153 -10.58 19.84 8.12
C PRO A 153 -9.14 19.33 8.25
N ARG A 154 -8.25 20.13 8.86
CA ARG A 154 -6.87 19.74 9.18
C ARG A 154 -6.80 18.52 10.11
N ILE A 155 -7.65 18.48 11.15
CA ILE A 155 -7.71 17.36 12.10
C ILE A 155 -8.26 16.10 11.42
N VAL A 156 -9.31 16.24 10.60
CA VAL A 156 -9.84 15.14 9.79
C VAL A 156 -8.73 14.56 8.90
N PHE A 157 -8.03 15.43 8.17
CA PHE A 157 -6.94 15.05 7.29
C PHE A 157 -5.85 14.28 8.05
N GLN A 158 -5.29 14.84 9.13
CA GLN A 158 -4.21 14.22 9.88
C GLN A 158 -4.60 12.85 10.45
N ARG A 159 -5.78 12.75 11.06
CA ARG A 159 -6.30 11.49 11.60
C ARG A 159 -6.47 10.45 10.49
N SER A 160 -6.99 10.88 9.34
CA SER A 160 -7.07 10.02 8.17
C SER A 160 -5.72 9.53 7.69
N MET A 161 -4.76 10.42 7.49
CA MET A 161 -3.44 10.03 7.01
C MET A 161 -2.77 9.04 7.97
N GLY A 162 -2.85 9.29 9.28
CA GLY A 162 -2.35 8.37 10.29
C GLY A 162 -2.99 6.99 10.24
N LEU A 163 -4.33 6.91 10.22
CA LEU A 163 -5.03 5.63 10.17
C LEU A 163 -4.70 4.84 8.89
N ILE A 164 -4.70 5.52 7.74
CA ILE A 164 -4.32 4.94 6.45
C ILE A 164 -2.89 4.40 6.50
N PHE A 165 -1.94 5.20 7.01
CA PHE A 165 -0.55 4.80 7.15
C PHE A 165 -0.40 3.57 8.03
N ARG A 166 -1.05 3.56 9.21
CA ARG A 166 -1.04 2.40 10.11
C ARG A 166 -1.62 1.15 9.45
N MET A 167 -2.73 1.28 8.71
CA MET A 167 -3.33 0.15 7.99
C MET A 167 -2.37 -0.44 6.95
N ILE A 168 -1.67 0.43 6.19
CA ILE A 168 -0.66 -0.01 5.22
C ILE A 168 0.51 -0.70 5.93
N VAL A 169 1.03 -0.11 7.01
CA VAL A 169 2.15 -0.69 7.79
C VAL A 169 1.79 -2.06 8.35
N LEU A 170 0.61 -2.22 8.96
CA LEU A 170 0.13 -3.52 9.42
C LEU A 170 0.02 -4.50 8.24
N LYS A 171 -0.51 -4.05 7.11
CA LYS A 171 -0.64 -4.92 5.94
C LYS A 171 0.70 -5.39 5.40
N ILE A 172 1.75 -4.56 5.46
CA ILE A 172 3.12 -4.95 5.11
C ILE A 172 3.56 -6.14 5.95
N THR A 173 3.30 -6.11 7.27
CA THR A 173 3.71 -7.20 8.20
C THR A 173 2.96 -8.50 7.98
N GLU A 174 1.73 -8.45 7.47
CA GLU A 174 0.91 -9.63 7.15
C GLU A 174 1.23 -10.21 5.76
N THR A 175 1.87 -9.43 4.89
CA THR A 175 2.06 -9.79 3.48
C THR A 175 3.33 -10.61 3.30
N GLN A 176 3.25 -11.61 2.42
CA GLN A 176 4.37 -12.47 2.06
C GLN A 176 4.68 -12.34 0.57
N HIS A 177 5.97 -12.43 0.24
CA HIS A 177 6.45 -12.42 -1.13
C HIS A 177 5.83 -13.55 -1.94
N ALA A 178 5.48 -13.26 -3.19
CA ALA A 178 5.10 -14.29 -4.14
C ALA A 178 6.29 -15.24 -4.39
N SER A 179 6.01 -16.54 -4.44
CA SER A 179 6.97 -17.54 -4.88
C SER A 179 7.01 -17.60 -6.40
N VAL A 180 8.20 -17.86 -6.94
CA VAL A 180 8.33 -18.28 -8.34
C VAL A 180 7.92 -19.74 -8.40
N PRO A 181 6.93 -20.12 -9.24
CA PRO A 181 6.61 -21.53 -9.43
C PRO A 181 7.85 -22.28 -9.93
N PRO A 182 8.10 -23.52 -9.48
CA PRO A 182 9.19 -24.31 -10.02
C PRO A 182 9.00 -24.49 -11.52
N ASN A 183 10.11 -24.65 -12.26
CA ASN A 183 10.00 -25.14 -13.63
C ASN A 183 9.25 -26.48 -13.59
N PRO A 184 8.28 -26.71 -14.49
CA PRO A 184 7.61 -28.00 -14.56
C PRO A 184 8.66 -29.09 -14.65
N GLU A 185 8.55 -30.13 -13.81
CA GLU A 185 9.46 -31.26 -13.93
C GLU A 185 9.27 -31.85 -15.32
N THR A 186 10.33 -31.79 -16.13
CA THR A 186 10.29 -32.32 -17.50
C THR A 186 9.87 -33.79 -17.47
N LYS A 187 10.21 -34.52 -16.41
CA LYS A 187 9.82 -35.91 -16.20
C LYS A 187 8.32 -36.13 -16.06
N GLU A 188 7.60 -35.36 -15.24
CA GLU A 188 6.14 -35.49 -15.15
C GLU A 188 5.45 -35.12 -16.47
N THR A 189 5.98 -34.09 -17.15
CA THR A 189 5.47 -33.66 -18.46
C THR A 189 5.75 -34.72 -19.53
N GLU A 190 6.95 -35.27 -19.57
CA GLU A 190 7.38 -36.36 -20.45
C GLU A 190 6.59 -37.64 -20.18
N GLU A 191 6.36 -37.98 -18.91
CA GLU A 191 5.58 -39.17 -18.51
C GLU A 191 4.10 -39.00 -18.84
N PHE A 192 3.53 -37.81 -18.65
CA PHE A 192 2.19 -37.47 -19.11
C PHE A 192 2.08 -37.60 -20.63
N VAL A 193 3.00 -37.01 -21.39
CA VAL A 193 3.04 -37.10 -22.86
C VAL A 193 3.20 -38.56 -23.30
N ARG A 194 4.09 -39.33 -22.66
CA ARG A 194 4.31 -40.75 -22.95
C ARG A 194 3.04 -41.57 -22.74
N ARG A 195 2.35 -41.38 -21.60
CA ARG A 195 1.06 -42.04 -21.32
C ARG A 195 -0.01 -41.67 -22.34
N LEU A 196 -0.02 -40.43 -22.80
CA LEU A 196 -0.96 -39.96 -23.82
C LEU A 196 -0.68 -40.62 -25.17
N VAL A 197 0.58 -40.69 -25.59
CA VAL A 197 1.02 -41.36 -26.82
C VAL A 197 0.73 -42.86 -26.76
N GLU A 198 1.04 -43.53 -25.65
CA GLU A 198 0.72 -44.95 -25.44
C GLU A 198 -0.79 -45.21 -25.50
N GLY A 199 -1.60 -44.35 -24.89
CA GLY A 199 -3.06 -44.42 -24.96
C GLY A 199 -3.58 -44.26 -26.38
N ILE A 200 -3.07 -43.31 -27.16
CA ILE A 200 -3.52 -43.11 -28.55
C ILE A 200 -3.09 -44.28 -29.44
N LYS A 201 -1.88 -44.85 -29.25
CA LYS A 201 -1.43 -46.05 -29.98
C LYS A 201 -2.34 -47.27 -29.77
N GLN A 202 -3.12 -47.30 -28.68
CA GLN A 202 -4.10 -48.35 -28.40
C GLN A 202 -5.48 -48.10 -29.04
N THR A 203 -5.66 -46.96 -29.71
CA THR A 203 -6.88 -46.63 -30.45
C THR A 203 -6.68 -46.83 -31.95
N ASP A 204 -7.75 -47.10 -32.70
CA ASP A 204 -7.73 -47.15 -34.18
C ASP A 204 -7.64 -45.75 -34.84
N LEU A 205 -7.20 -44.73 -34.10
CA LEU A 205 -7.09 -43.37 -34.61
C LEU A 205 -5.82 -43.21 -35.45
N ASP A 206 -6.00 -42.82 -36.71
CA ASP A 206 -4.89 -42.48 -37.61
C ASP A 206 -4.31 -41.10 -37.25
N LEU A 207 -3.23 -41.12 -36.48
CA LEU A 207 -2.50 -39.93 -36.04
C LEU A 207 -1.86 -39.14 -37.19
N SER A 208 -1.64 -39.74 -38.36
CA SER A 208 -1.04 -39.08 -39.53
C SER A 208 -1.93 -37.99 -40.12
N ILE A 209 -3.23 -38.00 -39.78
CA ILE A 209 -4.21 -36.98 -40.16
C ILE A 209 -3.92 -35.65 -39.45
N VAL A 210 -3.41 -35.70 -38.22
CA VAL A 210 -3.19 -34.52 -37.37
C VAL A 210 -1.70 -34.15 -37.29
N PHE A 211 -0.82 -35.15 -37.18
CA PHE A 211 0.62 -34.96 -37.07
C PHE A 211 1.31 -35.54 -38.30
N LYS A 212 1.69 -34.67 -39.23
CA LYS A 212 2.31 -35.07 -40.51
C LYS A 212 3.70 -35.69 -40.38
N ASP A 213 4.37 -35.44 -39.26
CA ASP A 213 5.67 -36.01 -38.91
C ASP A 213 5.53 -36.81 -37.60
N ALA A 214 5.10 -38.06 -37.71
CA ALA A 214 4.89 -38.95 -36.56
C ALA A 214 6.20 -39.42 -35.89
N ASP A 215 7.36 -39.07 -36.46
CA ASP A 215 8.70 -39.45 -35.97
C ASP A 215 9.22 -38.57 -34.81
N LEU A 216 8.41 -37.64 -34.30
CA LEU A 216 8.79 -36.71 -33.22
C LEU A 216 8.42 -37.19 -31.79
N PHE A 217 7.99 -38.45 -31.62
CA PHE A 217 7.67 -39.07 -30.32
C PHE A 217 8.44 -40.36 -30.06
#